data_AF-A0A3D2W2W0-F1
#
_entry.id   AF-A0A3D2W2W0-F1
#
_cell.length_a   1.000
_cell.length_b   1.000
_cell.length_c   1.000
_cell.angle_alpha   90.00
_cell.angle_beta   90.00
_cell.angle_gamma   90.00
#
_symmetry.space_group_name_H-M   'P 1'
#
loop_
_entity.id
_entity.type
_entity.pdbx_description
1 polymer ?
#
loop_
_entity_poly.entity_id
_entity_poly.type
_entity_poly.pdbx_seq_one_letter_code
_entity_poly.pdbx_strand_id
1 'polypeptide(L)'
;DQPPLDASPVSSTTSSSYALLAALSHAILPDAPVAPGLVVGGTDARHYSEAAENVYRFMPILLTDEDLKGPHGIDERLSTANFERMIRFYIDLMETGAMQ
;
A
#
# COMPACT_ATOMS: atom_id res chain seq x y z
N ASP A 1 16.68 -26.50 -8.38
CA ASP A 1 15.98 -25.45 -9.14
C ASP A 1 14.53 -25.40 -8.73
N GLN A 2 14.09 -24.28 -8.13
CA GLN A 2 12.68 -24.07 -7.79
C GLN A 2 11.97 -23.49 -9.02
N PRO A 3 10.75 -23.95 -9.35
CA PRO A 3 9.98 -23.38 -10.44
C PRO A 3 9.67 -21.90 -10.17
N PRO A 4 9.42 -21.10 -11.23
CA PRO A 4 8.97 -19.73 -11.08
C PRO A 4 7.67 -19.67 -10.27
N LEU A 5 7.52 -18.60 -9.48
CA LEU A 5 6.26 -18.32 -8.79
C LEU A 5 5.24 -17.76 -9.78
N ASP A 6 4.00 -18.25 -9.69
CA ASP A 6 2.86 -17.67 -10.41
C ASP A 6 2.53 -16.27 -9.87
N ALA A 7 1.80 -15.50 -10.68
CA ALA A 7 1.30 -14.19 -10.26
C ALA A 7 0.32 -14.33 -9.08
N SER A 8 0.37 -13.40 -8.13
CA SER A 8 -0.60 -13.38 -7.03
C SER A 8 -2.02 -13.08 -7.53
N PRO A 9 -3.07 -13.56 -6.84
CA PRO A 9 -4.46 -13.18 -7.15
C PRO A 9 -4.67 -11.66 -7.19
N VAL A 10 -5.61 -11.23 -8.03
CA VAL A 10 -5.99 -9.81 -8.16
C VAL A 10 -6.94 -9.45 -7.03
N SER A 11 -6.58 -8.44 -6.23
CA SER A 11 -7.48 -7.90 -5.21
C SER A 11 -8.58 -7.04 -5.83
N SER A 12 -9.79 -7.12 -5.28
CA SER A 12 -10.95 -6.39 -5.75
C SER A 12 -10.78 -4.87 -5.60
N THR A 13 -11.25 -4.11 -6.57
CA THR A 13 -11.35 -2.64 -6.51
C THR A 13 -12.74 -2.15 -6.10
N THR A 14 -13.64 -3.07 -5.75
CA THR A 14 -15.03 -2.77 -5.37
C THR A 14 -15.39 -3.29 -3.97
N SER A 15 -14.41 -3.84 -3.23
CA SER A 15 -14.59 -4.31 -1.86
C SER A 15 -14.61 -3.16 -0.84
N SER A 16 -15.16 -3.42 0.35
CA SER A 16 -15.11 -2.49 1.48
C SER A 16 -13.68 -2.16 1.89
N SER A 17 -12.75 -3.13 1.81
CA SER A 17 -11.34 -2.92 2.11
C SER A 17 -10.66 -1.96 1.12
N TYR A 18 -11.02 -2.00 -0.17
CA TYR A 18 -10.52 -1.02 -1.14
C TYR A 18 -11.13 0.36 -0.86
N ALA A 19 -12.43 0.42 -0.57
CA ALA A 19 -13.12 1.66 -0.23
C ALA A 19 -12.55 2.32 1.04
N LEU A 20 -12.15 1.53 2.04
CA LEU A 20 -11.49 2.01 3.26
C LEU A 20 -10.14 2.68 2.94
N LEU A 21 -9.29 2.02 2.15
CA LEU A 21 -8.02 2.61 1.73
C LEU A 21 -8.23 3.90 0.94
N ALA A 22 -9.23 3.93 0.06
CA ALA A 22 -9.57 5.12 -0.71
C ALA A 22 -10.03 6.28 0.18
N ALA A 23 -10.92 6.01 1.15
CA ALA A 23 -11.42 7.01 2.08
C ALA A 23 -10.30 7.60 2.96
N LEU A 24 -9.43 6.75 3.50
CA LEU A 24 -8.28 7.21 4.30
C LEU A 24 -7.27 8.00 3.45
N SER A 25 -7.09 7.63 2.18
CA SER A 25 -6.24 8.39 1.25
C SER A 25 -6.80 9.78 0.98
N HIS A 26 -8.12 9.92 0.80
CA HIS A 26 -8.78 11.22 0.63
C HIS A 26 -8.68 12.10 1.89
N ALA A 27 -8.62 11.52 3.09
CA ALA A 27 -8.40 12.30 4.31
C ALA A 27 -7.01 12.96 4.33
N ILE A 28 -6.03 12.37 3.66
CA ILE A 28 -4.67 12.91 3.52
C ILE A 28 -4.58 13.89 2.35
N LEU A 29 -5.14 13.52 1.19
CA LEU A 29 -5.05 14.30 -0.04
C LEU A 29 -6.43 14.33 -0.74
N PRO A 30 -7.30 15.29 -0.38
CA PRO A 30 -8.71 15.29 -0.78
C PRO A 30 -8.94 15.21 -2.29
N ASP A 31 -8.13 15.93 -3.07
CA ASP A 31 -8.30 16.06 -4.52
C ASP A 31 -7.59 14.97 -5.33
N ALA A 32 -6.89 14.04 -4.68
CA ALA A 32 -6.15 13.00 -5.39
C ALA A 32 -7.07 11.85 -5.83
N PRO A 33 -7.03 11.44 -7.11
CA PRO A 33 -7.75 10.25 -7.54
C PRO A 33 -7.11 8.99 -6.96
N VAL A 34 -7.93 8.04 -6.56
CA VAL A 34 -7.48 6.71 -6.11
C VAL A 34 -7.60 5.72 -7.27
N ALA A 35 -6.50 5.06 -7.61
CA ALA A 35 -6.44 4.10 -8.70
C ALA A 35 -5.68 2.83 -8.28
N PRO A 36 -6.06 1.64 -8.81
CA PRO A 36 -5.29 0.43 -8.59
C PRO A 36 -3.94 0.49 -9.31
N GLY A 37 -2.90 -0.05 -8.67
CA GLY A 37 -1.55 -0.13 -9.23
C GLY A 37 -0.98 -1.55 -9.14
N LEU A 38 -0.11 -1.89 -10.07
CA LEU A 38 0.66 -3.14 -10.02
C LEU A 38 1.94 -2.89 -9.21
N VAL A 39 2.18 -3.72 -8.20
CA VAL A 39 3.49 -3.79 -7.54
C VAL A 39 4.35 -4.78 -8.30
N VAL A 40 5.43 -4.28 -8.90
CA VAL A 40 6.42 -5.08 -9.59
C VAL A 40 7.50 -5.47 -8.59
N GLY A 41 7.55 -6.74 -8.22
CA GLY A 41 8.53 -7.27 -7.27
C GLY A 41 7.95 -8.29 -6.29
N GLY A 42 8.82 -9.12 -5.75
CA GLY A 42 8.47 -10.04 -4.67
C GLY A 42 8.28 -9.28 -3.36
N THR A 43 7.12 -9.45 -2.74
CA THR A 43 6.82 -8.97 -1.38
C THR A 43 6.35 -10.14 -0.53
N ASP A 44 6.33 -9.99 0.79
CA ASP A 44 5.77 -11.02 1.68
C ASP A 44 4.26 -11.19 1.53
N ALA A 45 3.60 -10.28 0.79
CA ALA A 45 2.20 -10.39 0.42
C ALA A 45 1.81 -11.70 -0.27
N ARG A 46 2.76 -12.40 -0.90
CA ARG A 46 2.55 -13.75 -1.47
C ARG A 46 2.10 -14.79 -0.43
N HIS A 47 2.38 -14.57 0.85
CA HIS A 47 2.02 -15.49 1.93
C HIS A 47 0.65 -15.20 2.55
N TYR A 48 0.01 -14.08 2.19
CA TYR A 48 -1.22 -13.63 2.84
C TYR A 48 -2.50 -14.01 2.09
N SER A 49 -2.41 -14.60 0.90
CA SER A 49 -3.59 -15.00 0.11
C SER A 49 -4.45 -16.08 0.77
N GLU A 50 -3.88 -16.87 1.69
CA GLU A 50 -4.65 -17.85 2.48
C GLU A 50 -5.32 -17.21 3.71
N ALA A 51 -4.83 -16.04 4.15
CA ALA A 51 -5.32 -15.35 5.34
C ALA A 51 -6.32 -14.23 5.02
N ALA A 52 -6.30 -13.68 3.80
CA ALA A 52 -7.16 -12.59 3.39
C ALA A 52 -7.62 -12.75 1.93
N GLU A 53 -8.88 -12.40 1.67
CA GLU A 53 -9.44 -12.39 0.31
C GLU A 53 -8.79 -11.32 -0.58
N ASN A 54 -8.47 -10.16 0.00
CA ASN A 54 -7.86 -9.03 -0.69
C ASN A 54 -6.54 -8.61 -0.01
N VAL A 55 -5.48 -8.42 -0.79
CA VAL A 55 -4.14 -8.07 -0.32
C VAL A 55 -3.61 -6.84 -1.09
N TYR A 56 -3.80 -5.66 -0.50
CA TYR A 56 -3.36 -4.39 -1.07
C TYR A 56 -1.95 -4.03 -0.60
N ARG A 57 -1.07 -3.70 -1.55
CA ARG A 57 0.31 -3.27 -1.30
C ARG A 57 0.39 -1.76 -1.37
N PHE A 58 -0.31 -1.11 -0.45
CA PHE A 58 -0.45 0.34 -0.42
C PHE A 58 0.55 0.96 0.56
N MET A 59 1.17 2.08 0.17
CA MET A 59 2.09 2.83 1.02
C MET A 59 1.64 4.30 1.08
N PRO A 60 1.23 4.81 2.25
CA PRO A 60 0.63 6.14 2.40
C PRO A 60 1.70 7.26 2.45
N ILE A 61 2.50 7.38 1.40
CA ILE A 61 3.54 8.41 1.27
C ILE A 61 3.38 9.22 0.00
N LEU A 62 3.92 10.44 0.01
CA LEU A 62 4.01 11.31 -1.16
C LEU A 62 5.45 11.31 -1.64
N LEU A 63 5.66 10.82 -2.86
CA LEU A 63 6.97 10.70 -3.49
C LEU A 63 7.15 11.80 -4.53
N THR A 64 8.32 12.43 -4.51
CA THR A 64 8.82 13.24 -5.60
C THR A 64 9.58 12.38 -6.62
N ASP A 65 9.91 12.94 -7.78
CA ASP A 65 10.71 12.24 -8.79
C ASP A 65 12.09 11.79 -8.27
N GLU A 66 12.65 12.52 -7.31
CA GLU A 66 13.92 12.14 -6.67
C GLU A 66 13.74 10.96 -5.71
N ASP A 67 12.63 10.93 -4.97
CA ASP A 67 12.36 9.84 -4.01
C ASP A 67 12.15 8.49 -4.73
N LEU A 68 11.70 8.50 -5.99
CA LEU A 68 11.52 7.29 -6.80
C LEU A 68 12.82 6.52 -7.07
N LYS A 69 13.99 7.16 -6.91
CA LYS A 69 15.31 6.52 -7.02
C LYS A 69 15.75 5.85 -5.71
N GLY A 70 15.03 6.10 -4.63
CA GLY A 70 15.37 5.70 -3.28
C GLY A 70 15.33 4.18 -3.07
N PRO A 71 14.22 3.48 -3.35
CA PRO A 71 14.09 2.06 -3.07
C PRO A 71 15.21 1.22 -3.68
N HIS A 72 15.97 0.51 -2.84
CA HIS A 72 17.16 -0.26 -3.22
C HIS A 72 18.31 0.56 -3.85
N GLY A 73 18.27 1.88 -3.70
CA GLY A 73 19.29 2.82 -4.17
C GLY A 73 20.37 3.12 -3.13
N ILE A 74 21.27 4.04 -3.48
CA ILE A 74 22.27 4.58 -2.54
C ILE A 74 21.58 5.62 -1.64
N ASP A 75 21.84 5.54 -0.34
CA ASP A 75 21.29 6.48 0.66
C ASP A 75 19.75 6.51 0.63
N GLU A 76 19.13 5.33 0.56
CA GLU A 76 17.69 5.17 0.69
C GLU A 76 17.21 5.84 1.98
N ARG A 77 16.27 6.78 1.83
CA ARG A 77 15.80 7.64 2.92
C ARG A 77 14.34 8.01 2.71
N LEU A 78 13.71 8.46 3.79
CA LEU A 78 12.34 8.93 3.80
C LEU A 78 12.26 10.26 4.55
N SER A 79 11.46 11.20 4.07
CA SER A 79 11.20 12.44 4.81
C SER A 79 10.46 12.15 6.12
N THR A 80 10.73 12.94 7.16
CA THR A 80 10.02 12.83 8.45
C THR A 80 8.51 13.09 8.29
N ALA A 81 8.11 13.93 7.34
CA ALA A 81 6.71 14.15 7.00
C ALA A 81 6.03 12.90 6.41
N ASN A 82 6.72 12.14 5.56
CA ASN A 82 6.20 10.85 5.08
C ASN A 82 6.18 9.81 6.21
N PHE A 83 7.17 9.80 7.08
CA PHE A 83 7.19 8.92 8.24
C PHE A 83 6.00 9.17 9.18
N GLU A 84 5.72 10.43 9.51
CA GLU A 84 4.55 10.80 10.31
C GLU A 84 3.23 10.40 9.63
N ARG A 85 3.12 10.65 8.32
CA ARG A 85 1.93 10.27 7.53
C ARG A 85 1.68 8.77 7.56
N MET A 86 2.74 7.95 7.46
CA MET A 86 2.62 6.49 7.57
C MET A 86 2.07 6.08 8.93
N ILE A 87 2.62 6.64 10.02
CA ILE A 87 2.17 6.32 11.38
C ILE A 87 0.67 6.61 11.52
N ARG A 88 0.24 7.81 11.14
CA ARG A 88 -1.17 8.23 11.25
C ARG A 88 -2.08 7.34 10.40
N PHE A 89 -1.73 7.12 9.13
CA PHE A 89 -2.55 6.30 8.24
C PHE A 89 -2.71 4.86 8.75
N TYR A 90 -1.65 4.23 9.25
CA TYR A 90 -1.75 2.86 9.77
C TYR A 90 -2.57 2.78 11.06
N ILE A 91 -2.49 3.78 11.94
CA ILE A 91 -3.37 3.89 13.11
C ILE A 91 -4.83 3.96 12.65
N ASP A 92 -5.16 4.91 11.76
CA ASP A 92 -6.52 5.10 11.26
C ASP A 92 -7.04 3.85 10.52
N LEU A 93 -6.18 3.15 9.78
CA LEU A 93 -6.50 1.89 9.11
C LEU A 93 -6.86 0.79 10.11
N MET A 94 -6.05 0.61 11.16
CA MET A 94 -6.29 -0.40 12.19
C MET A 94 -7.55 -0.10 13.00
N GLU A 95 -7.74 1.16 13.41
CA GLU A 95 -8.91 1.57 14.18
C GLU A 95 -10.20 1.48 13.35
N THR A 96 -10.20 2.05 12.15
CA THR A 96 -11.40 2.05 11.28
C THR A 96 -11.71 0.65 10.76
N GLY A 97 -10.68 -0.11 10.39
CA GLY A 97 -10.84 -1.48 9.90
C GLY A 97 -11.35 -2.44 10.97
N ALA A 98 -10.96 -2.26 12.23
CA ALA A 98 -11.45 -3.08 13.34
C ALA A 98 -12.92 -2.85 13.69
N MET A 99 -13.51 -1.73 13.24
CA MET A 99 -14.92 -1.39 13.44
C MET A 99 -15.83 -1.90 12.32
N GLN A 100 -15.29 -2.50 11.24
CA GLN A 100 -16.06 -3.06 10.13
C GLN A 100 -16.50 -4.50 10.37
#